data_AF-W4QGY7-F1
#
_entry.id   AF-W4QGY7-F1
#
_cell.length_a   1.000
_cell.length_b   1.000
_cell.length_c   1.000
_cell.angle_alpha   90.00
_cell.angle_beta   90.00
_cell.angle_gamma   90.00
#
_symmetry.space_group_name_H-M   'P 1'
#
loop_
_entity.id
_entity.type
_entity.pdbx_description
1 polymer ?
#
loop_
_entity_poly.entity_id
_entity_poly.type
_entity_poly.pdbx_seq_one_letter_code
_entity_poly.pdbx_strand_id
1 'polypeptide(L)'
;MESNLHKHLKHQSLYWLKKKMTDLCANEVKLYVRRKRLIADSVGINMKRKEVRIIEVKATRQDFLRDETLLSDYGYHNIAHYAYILTPKNLLNIKEVPIGYGLLEIDEFDQITVKRNPKRNDKPLLKVDTLIKRTGRAATNAYLYKELSYETKDVTAGAFSKAATIFLISATCPSCKKRNKYLIVEGQETVTCLMKKCQTSIPLAKARIHKITGYNQQFLDQLQLLNERKRDK
;
A
#
# COMPACT_ATOMS: atom_id res chain seq x y z
N MET A 1 5.65 -1.03 12.95
CA MET A 1 5.08 -1.60 11.71
C MET A 1 3.60 -1.27 11.68
N GLU A 2 3.06 -0.82 10.54
CA GLU A 2 1.65 -0.43 10.42
C GLU A 2 0.71 -1.63 10.68
N SER A 3 -0.33 -1.43 11.50
CA SER A 3 -1.30 -2.47 11.86
C SER A 3 -2.22 -2.83 10.68
N ASN A 4 -2.77 -4.05 10.67
CA ASN A 4 -3.73 -4.48 9.65
C ASN A 4 -4.99 -3.61 9.67
N LEU A 5 -5.45 -3.21 10.86
CA LEU A 5 -6.57 -2.29 11.00
C LEU A 5 -6.27 -0.94 10.34
N HIS A 6 -5.08 -0.36 10.57
CA HIS A 6 -4.73 0.91 9.95
C HIS A 6 -4.73 0.81 8.40
N LYS A 7 -4.18 -0.26 7.84
CA LYS A 7 -4.23 -0.52 6.38
C LYS A 7 -5.65 -0.64 5.85
N HIS A 8 -6.49 -1.39 6.55
CA HIS A 8 -7.89 -1.57 6.20
C HIS A 8 -8.63 -0.22 6.18
N LEU A 9 -8.46 0.58 7.23
CA LEU A 9 -9.04 1.90 7.33
C LEU A 9 -8.60 2.86 6.21
N LYS A 10 -7.32 2.82 5.79
CA LYS A 10 -6.82 3.57 4.61
C LYS A 10 -7.47 3.14 3.31
N HIS A 11 -7.82 1.87 3.20
CA HIS A 11 -8.52 1.36 2.03
C HIS A 11 -9.97 1.88 2.01
N GLN A 12 -10.65 1.84 3.16
CA GLN A 12 -12.01 2.35 3.29
C GLN A 12 -12.11 3.86 3.10
N SER A 13 -11.15 4.64 3.60
CA SER A 13 -11.08 6.09 3.33
C SER A 13 -10.95 6.38 1.83
N LEU A 14 -10.21 5.58 1.08
CA LEU A 14 -10.08 5.73 -0.36
C LEU A 14 -11.41 5.48 -1.09
N TYR A 15 -12.14 4.43 -0.73
CA TYR A 15 -13.47 4.16 -1.29
C TYR A 15 -14.45 5.28 -0.99
N TRP A 16 -14.45 5.79 0.25
CA TRP A 16 -15.27 6.92 0.63
C TRP A 16 -14.92 8.18 -0.17
N LEU A 17 -13.63 8.45 -0.36
CA LEU A 17 -13.18 9.57 -1.19
C LEU A 17 -13.64 9.40 -2.63
N LYS A 18 -13.51 8.21 -3.23
CA LYS A 18 -13.91 7.98 -4.63
C LYS A 18 -15.41 8.20 -4.88
N LYS A 19 -16.27 7.90 -3.90
CA LYS A 19 -17.71 8.23 -3.97
C LYS A 19 -17.98 9.75 -4.02
N LYS A 20 -17.06 10.58 -3.53
CA LYS A 20 -17.21 12.05 -3.45
C LYS A 20 -16.32 12.83 -4.42
N MET A 21 -15.23 12.21 -4.85
CA MET A 21 -14.18 12.73 -5.72
C MET A 21 -14.17 11.94 -7.01
N THR A 22 -14.51 12.60 -8.10
CA THR A 22 -14.73 11.95 -9.39
C THR A 22 -13.44 11.55 -10.07
N ASP A 23 -12.40 12.39 -9.97
CA ASP A 23 -11.27 12.31 -10.90
C ASP A 23 -10.14 11.43 -10.39
N LEU A 24 -9.56 11.75 -9.23
CA LEU A 24 -8.33 11.12 -8.78
C LEU A 24 -8.34 10.84 -7.28
N CYS A 25 -7.98 9.62 -6.89
CA CYS A 25 -7.76 9.26 -5.49
C CYS A 25 -6.51 8.38 -5.36
N ALA A 26 -5.74 8.54 -4.29
CA ALA A 26 -4.60 7.68 -3.98
C ALA A 26 -4.34 7.60 -2.49
N ASN A 27 -3.70 6.50 -2.06
CA ASN A 27 -3.22 6.30 -0.71
C ASN A 27 -1.72 6.60 -0.57
N GLU A 28 -1.30 6.97 0.63
CA GLU A 28 0.09 7.26 1.02
C GLU A 28 0.76 8.31 0.11
N VAL A 29 0.06 9.41 -0.12
CA VAL A 29 0.53 10.47 -1.01
C VAL A 29 1.61 11.29 -0.32
N LYS A 30 2.83 11.25 -0.86
CA LYS A 30 3.96 12.05 -0.38
C LYS A 30 3.78 13.51 -0.76
N LEU A 31 3.59 14.37 0.23
CA LEU A 31 3.46 15.80 0.12
C LEU A 31 4.71 16.50 0.66
N TYR A 32 5.00 17.68 0.12
CA TYR A 32 6.15 18.48 0.50
C TYR A 32 5.67 19.91 0.68
N VAL A 33 5.76 20.42 1.91
CA VAL A 33 5.46 21.81 2.22
C VAL A 33 6.73 22.45 2.73
N ARG A 34 7.22 23.45 2.01
CA ARG A 34 8.58 24.00 2.19
C ARG A 34 9.62 22.87 2.11
N ARG A 35 10.26 22.51 3.24
CA ARG A 35 11.24 21.41 3.34
C ARG A 35 10.73 20.22 4.14
N LYS A 36 9.50 20.27 4.68
CA LYS A 36 8.90 19.18 5.47
C LYS A 36 8.19 18.20 4.54
N ARG A 37 8.54 16.93 4.67
CA ARG A 37 7.85 15.82 4.00
C ARG A 37 6.71 15.32 4.87
N LEU A 38 5.53 15.22 4.29
CA LEU A 38 4.32 14.66 4.91
C LEU A 38 3.82 13.51 4.04
N ILE A 39 3.12 12.55 4.62
CA ILE A 39 2.54 11.43 3.89
C ILE A 39 1.08 11.36 4.27
N ALA A 40 0.21 11.87 3.39
CA ALA A 40 -1.22 11.81 3.59
C ALA A 40 -1.71 10.39 3.36
N ASP A 41 -2.49 9.87 4.30
CA ASP A 41 -2.99 8.49 4.23
C ASP A 41 -3.88 8.28 3.00
N SER A 42 -4.82 9.19 2.75
CA SER A 42 -5.62 9.20 1.53
C SER A 42 -5.87 10.61 1.01
N VAL A 43 -5.79 10.79 -0.31
CA VAL A 43 -6.08 12.06 -0.99
C VAL A 43 -7.07 11.82 -2.10
N GLY A 44 -8.09 12.68 -2.20
CA GLY A 44 -9.06 12.69 -3.28
C GLY A 44 -9.19 14.07 -3.90
N ILE A 45 -9.32 14.13 -5.23
CA ILE A 45 -9.32 15.36 -6.02
C ILE A 45 -10.54 15.37 -6.95
N ASN A 46 -11.23 16.51 -6.97
CA ASN A 46 -12.20 16.87 -7.98
C ASN A 46 -11.65 18.02 -8.82
N MET A 47 -11.28 17.74 -10.07
CA MET A 47 -10.65 18.70 -10.99
C MET A 47 -11.64 19.78 -11.44
N LYS A 48 -12.92 19.40 -11.66
CA LYS A 48 -13.97 20.35 -12.07
C LYS A 48 -14.21 21.43 -11.00
N ARG A 49 -14.33 21.04 -9.74
CA ARG A 49 -14.50 21.95 -8.60
C ARG A 49 -13.20 22.54 -8.07
N LYS A 50 -12.05 22.09 -8.61
CA LYS A 50 -10.70 22.39 -8.08
C LYS A 50 -10.61 22.13 -6.58
N GLU A 51 -11.21 21.04 -6.12
CA GLU A 51 -11.35 20.69 -4.71
C GLU A 51 -10.43 19.53 -4.36
N VAL A 52 -9.82 19.57 -3.17
CA VAL A 52 -8.99 18.47 -2.65
C VAL A 52 -9.43 18.13 -1.25
N ARG A 53 -9.62 16.83 -0.99
CA ARG A 53 -9.87 16.27 0.34
C ARG A 53 -8.71 15.39 0.75
N ILE A 54 -8.25 15.56 1.97
CA ILE A 54 -7.29 14.68 2.62
C ILE A 54 -8.00 13.96 3.77
N ILE A 55 -7.76 12.67 3.92
CA ILE A 55 -8.17 11.90 5.08
C ILE A 55 -6.91 11.36 5.74
N GLU A 56 -6.75 11.64 7.03
CA GLU A 56 -5.75 11.03 7.91
C GLU A 56 -6.45 9.96 8.76
N VAL A 57 -5.85 8.78 8.87
CA VAL A 57 -6.46 7.64 9.56
C VAL A 57 -5.81 7.44 10.91
N LYS A 58 -6.62 7.24 11.96
CA LYS A 58 -6.15 6.88 13.30
C LYS A 58 -6.84 5.61 13.76
N ALA A 59 -6.08 4.51 13.81
CA ALA A 59 -6.59 3.20 14.23
C ALA A 59 -6.70 3.08 15.75
N THR A 60 -5.83 3.77 16.48
CA THR A 60 -5.81 3.77 17.95
C THR A 60 -5.73 5.19 18.50
N ARG A 61 -6.11 5.35 19.78
CA ARG A 61 -6.03 6.64 20.49
C ARG A 61 -4.58 7.13 20.58
N GLN A 62 -3.63 6.21 20.74
CA GLN A 62 -2.21 6.53 20.76
C GLN A 62 -1.71 7.06 19.40
N ASP A 63 -2.23 6.54 18.28
CA ASP A 63 -1.89 7.05 16.94
C ASP A 63 -2.34 8.50 16.79
N PHE A 64 -3.51 8.85 17.32
CA PHE A 64 -4.03 10.22 17.30
C PHE A 64 -3.18 11.15 18.17
N LEU A 65 -2.90 10.77 19.41
CA LEU A 65 -2.16 11.61 20.36
C LEU A 65 -0.71 11.88 19.95
N ARG A 66 -0.07 10.95 19.23
CA ARG A 66 1.32 11.10 18.76
C ARG A 66 1.45 11.93 17.49
N ASP A 67 0.35 12.24 16.80
CA ASP A 67 0.43 12.94 15.52
C ASP A 67 0.41 14.47 15.68
N GLU A 68 1.60 15.01 15.94
CA GLU A 68 1.85 16.44 16.02
C GLU A 68 1.52 17.19 14.71
N THR A 69 1.43 16.48 13.57
CA THR A 69 1.11 17.10 12.28
C THR A 69 -0.26 17.73 12.29
N LEU A 70 -1.22 17.13 13.00
CA LEU A 70 -2.61 17.57 13.03
C LEU A 70 -2.75 19.02 13.54
N LEU A 71 -1.91 19.41 14.50
CA LEU A 71 -1.91 20.73 15.13
C LEU A 71 -0.87 21.69 14.55
N SER A 72 0.00 21.22 13.65
CA SER A 72 1.07 22.05 13.07
C SER A 72 0.56 23.04 12.03
N ASP A 73 1.33 24.10 11.78
CA ASP A 73 1.07 25.06 10.67
C ASP A 73 0.99 24.38 9.30
N TYR A 74 1.59 23.20 9.17
CA TYR A 74 1.56 22.37 7.97
C TYR A 74 0.60 21.19 8.10
N GLY A 75 -0.38 21.26 8.99
CA GLY A 75 -1.44 20.26 9.10
C GLY A 75 -2.26 20.16 7.81
N TYR A 76 -2.88 19.01 7.58
CA TYR A 76 -3.60 18.75 6.33
C TYR A 76 -4.76 19.71 6.08
N HIS A 77 -5.39 20.25 7.14
CA HIS A 77 -6.41 21.30 7.00
C HIS A 77 -5.86 22.60 6.40
N ASN A 78 -4.56 22.88 6.57
CA ASN A 78 -3.88 24.01 5.93
C ASN A 78 -3.42 23.67 4.50
N ILE A 79 -3.29 22.39 4.15
CA ILE A 79 -2.73 21.94 2.86
C ILE A 79 -3.79 21.71 1.79
N ALA A 80 -4.99 21.30 2.18
CA ALA A 80 -6.09 20.97 1.28
C ALA A 80 -7.35 21.77 1.60
N HIS A 81 -8.33 21.73 0.70
CA HIS A 81 -9.60 22.44 0.88
C HIS A 81 -10.41 21.86 2.04
N TYR A 82 -10.35 20.55 2.24
CA TYR A 82 -10.92 19.92 3.42
C TYR A 82 -10.01 18.80 3.91
N ALA A 83 -9.94 18.65 5.23
CA ALA A 83 -9.22 17.56 5.87
C ALA A 83 -10.15 16.84 6.84
N TYR A 84 -10.08 15.51 6.86
CA TYR A 84 -10.83 14.66 7.77
C TYR A 84 -9.88 13.78 8.57
N ILE A 85 -10.30 13.42 9.76
CA ILE A 85 -9.73 12.31 10.52
C ILE A 85 -10.73 11.15 10.44
N LEU A 86 -10.27 9.97 10.03
CA LEU A 86 -11.06 8.74 10.05
C LEU A 86 -10.60 7.85 11.20
N THR A 87 -11.56 7.44 12.04
CA THR A 87 -11.31 6.52 13.16
C THR A 87 -12.36 5.41 13.23
N PRO A 88 -12.07 4.31 13.94
CA PRO A 88 -13.12 3.45 14.48
C PRO A 88 -14.15 4.27 15.26
N LYS A 89 -15.40 3.79 15.25
CA LYS A 89 -16.51 4.35 16.01
C LYS A 89 -16.14 4.54 17.49
N ASN A 90 -16.52 5.68 18.06
CA ASN A 90 -16.30 6.05 19.46
C ASN A 90 -14.82 6.16 19.91
N LEU A 91 -13.84 6.19 19.00
CA LEU A 91 -12.43 6.33 19.39
C LEU A 91 -12.09 7.72 19.91
N LEU A 92 -12.65 8.76 19.29
CA LEU A 92 -12.40 10.17 19.60
C LEU A 92 -13.70 10.90 19.92
N ASN A 93 -13.66 11.74 20.95
CA ASN A 93 -14.72 12.70 21.18
C ASN A 93 -14.60 13.85 20.15
N ILE A 94 -15.73 14.34 19.65
CA ILE A 94 -15.80 15.45 18.69
C ILE A 94 -15.03 16.69 19.16
N LYS A 95 -14.99 16.93 20.49
CA LYS A 95 -14.25 18.05 21.10
C LYS A 95 -12.73 17.92 21.01
N GLU A 96 -12.21 16.70 20.85
CA GLU A 96 -10.77 16.44 20.69
C GLU A 96 -10.30 16.72 19.26
N VAL A 97 -11.22 16.75 18.30
CA VAL A 97 -10.90 16.93 16.88
C VAL A 97 -10.40 18.36 16.64
N PRO A 98 -9.18 18.53 16.09
CA PRO A 98 -8.61 19.86 15.88
C PRO A 98 -9.48 20.75 14.99
N ILE A 99 -9.36 22.06 15.20
CA ILE A 99 -10.09 23.06 14.41
C ILE A 99 -9.74 22.89 12.91
N GLY A 100 -10.74 23.03 12.05
CA GLY A 100 -10.61 22.85 10.61
C GLY A 100 -10.89 21.42 10.13
N TYR A 101 -10.60 20.40 10.94
CA TYR A 101 -10.82 19.01 10.56
C TYR A 101 -12.28 18.57 10.73
N GLY A 102 -12.69 17.67 9.84
CA GLY A 102 -13.88 16.85 10.01
C GLY A 102 -13.56 15.54 10.72
N LEU A 103 -14.58 14.91 11.30
CA LEU A 103 -14.49 13.58 11.90
C LEU A 103 -15.36 12.61 11.12
N LEU A 104 -14.73 11.54 10.67
CA LEU A 104 -15.37 10.37 10.09
C LEU A 104 -15.21 9.22 11.08
N GLU A 105 -16.29 8.47 11.29
CA GLU A 105 -16.26 7.23 12.04
C GLU A 105 -16.70 6.08 11.16
N ILE A 106 -15.97 4.97 11.26
CA ILE A 106 -16.31 3.71 10.63
C ILE A 106 -16.72 2.68 11.68
N ASP A 107 -17.82 1.98 11.41
CA ASP A 107 -18.26 0.86 12.24
C ASP A 107 -17.63 -0.47 11.80
N GLU A 108 -17.99 -1.54 12.51
CA GLU A 108 -17.55 -2.90 12.25
C GLU A 108 -18.04 -3.46 10.89
N PHE A 109 -18.96 -2.78 10.21
CA PHE A 109 -19.51 -3.15 8.90
C PHE A 109 -19.01 -2.23 7.77
N ASP A 110 -17.90 -1.52 8.00
CA ASP A 110 -17.29 -0.59 7.05
C ASP A 110 -18.18 0.61 6.64
N GLN A 111 -19.21 0.92 7.43
CA GLN A 111 -20.04 2.09 7.15
C GLN A 111 -19.39 3.34 7.75
N ILE A 112 -18.99 4.25 6.86
CA ILE A 112 -18.39 5.53 7.25
C ILE A 112 -19.48 6.60 7.42
N THR A 113 -19.61 7.10 8.65
CA THR A 113 -20.50 8.21 9.02
C THR A 113 -19.71 9.50 9.27
N VAL A 114 -20.30 10.65 8.92
CA VAL A 114 -19.69 11.96 9.20
C VAL A 114 -20.21 12.43 10.56
N LYS A 115 -19.34 12.47 11.58
CA LYS A 115 -19.68 12.99 12.91
C LYS A 115 -19.48 14.49 13.03
N ARG A 116 -18.52 15.04 12.27
CA ARG A 116 -18.26 16.47 12.18
C ARG A 116 -17.84 16.83 10.77
N ASN A 117 -18.47 17.86 10.20
CA ASN A 117 -18.04 18.40 8.91
C ASN A 117 -16.75 19.23 9.08
N PRO A 118 -15.80 19.12 8.15
CA PRO A 118 -14.62 19.97 8.13
C PRO A 118 -15.00 21.41 7.77
N LYS A 119 -14.13 22.35 8.16
CA LYS A 119 -14.21 23.72 7.64
C LYS A 119 -13.44 23.78 6.33
N ARG A 120 -14.01 24.45 5.32
CA ARG A 120 -13.30 24.69 4.07
C ARG A 120 -12.11 25.62 4.31
N ASN A 121 -10.97 25.27 3.75
CA ASN A 121 -9.82 26.16 3.61
C ASN A 121 -9.82 26.77 2.21
N ASP A 122 -10.05 28.07 2.13
CA ASP A 122 -10.11 28.82 0.86
C ASP A 122 -8.72 29.19 0.32
N LYS A 123 -7.68 29.08 1.15
CA LYS A 123 -6.28 29.37 0.78
C LYS A 123 -5.34 28.23 1.19
N PRO A 124 -5.45 27.03 0.59
CA PRO A 124 -4.55 25.93 0.89
C PRO A 124 -3.09 26.27 0.57
N LEU A 125 -2.16 25.82 1.43
CA LEU A 125 -0.72 26.03 1.26
C LEU A 125 -0.17 25.41 -0.02
N LEU A 126 -0.80 24.34 -0.52
CA LEU A 126 -0.44 23.69 -1.77
C LEU A 126 -1.47 23.99 -2.86
N LYS A 127 -0.97 24.33 -4.05
CA LYS A 127 -1.78 24.46 -5.26
C LYS A 127 -2.38 23.11 -5.64
N VAL A 128 -3.60 23.14 -6.19
CA VAL A 128 -4.30 21.95 -6.69
C VAL A 128 -3.45 21.17 -7.69
N ASP A 129 -2.76 21.85 -8.61
CA ASP A 129 -1.89 21.20 -9.59
C ASP A 129 -0.74 20.40 -8.94
N THR A 130 -0.19 20.91 -7.83
CA THR A 130 0.82 20.18 -7.06
C THR A 130 0.22 18.90 -6.48
N LEU A 131 -0.97 18.99 -5.91
CA LEU A 131 -1.68 17.84 -5.33
C LEU A 131 -2.07 16.83 -6.42
N ILE A 132 -2.51 17.27 -7.61
CA ILE A 132 -2.78 16.41 -8.76
C ILE A 132 -1.52 15.63 -9.15
N LYS A 133 -0.40 16.31 -9.36
CA LYS A 133 0.87 15.66 -9.77
C LYS A 133 1.34 14.62 -8.75
N ARG A 134 1.25 14.93 -7.45
CA ARG A 134 1.68 14.02 -6.38
C ARG A 134 0.73 12.84 -6.21
N THR A 135 -0.57 13.07 -6.26
CA THR A 135 -1.60 12.03 -6.16
C THR A 135 -1.53 11.10 -7.37
N GLY A 136 -1.34 11.65 -8.58
CA GLY A 136 -1.21 10.86 -9.81
C GLY A 136 -0.01 9.95 -9.75
N ARG A 137 1.15 10.48 -9.32
CA ARG A 137 2.37 9.66 -9.10
C ARG A 137 2.15 8.56 -8.07
N ALA A 138 1.45 8.84 -6.97
CA ALA A 138 1.16 7.84 -5.95
C ALA A 138 0.26 6.73 -6.50
N ALA A 139 -0.80 7.08 -7.24
CA ALA A 139 -1.71 6.14 -7.88
C ALA A 139 -0.99 5.25 -8.91
N THR A 140 -0.21 5.85 -9.81
CA THR A 140 0.53 5.08 -10.83
C THR A 140 1.59 4.20 -10.20
N ASN A 141 2.27 4.66 -9.15
CA ASN A 141 3.26 3.83 -8.46
C ASN A 141 2.61 2.67 -7.71
N ALA A 142 1.42 2.86 -7.14
CA ALA A 142 0.68 1.78 -6.50
C ALA A 142 0.33 0.69 -7.53
N TYR A 143 -0.25 1.08 -8.66
CA TYR A 143 -0.58 0.16 -9.74
C TYR A 143 0.66 -0.54 -10.32
N LEU A 144 1.68 0.23 -10.70
CA LEU A 144 2.85 -0.32 -11.39
C LEU A 144 3.77 -1.13 -10.48
N TYR A 145 4.00 -0.69 -9.23
CA TYR A 145 5.06 -1.25 -8.38
C TYR A 145 4.56 -1.95 -7.13
N LYS A 146 3.43 -1.54 -6.53
CA LYS A 146 2.92 -2.23 -5.33
C LYS A 146 2.26 -3.56 -5.68
N GLU A 147 1.53 -3.66 -6.78
CA GLU A 147 1.01 -4.95 -7.27
C GLU A 147 2.15 -5.92 -7.61
N LEU A 148 3.19 -5.43 -8.29
CA LEU A 148 4.43 -6.18 -8.50
C LEU A 148 5.02 -6.66 -7.16
N SER A 149 5.13 -5.77 -6.17
CA SER A 149 5.72 -6.12 -4.87
C SER A 149 4.89 -7.14 -4.09
N TYR A 150 3.57 -7.17 -4.23
CA TYR A 150 2.73 -8.17 -3.55
C TYR A 150 2.91 -9.55 -4.20
N GLU A 151 2.94 -9.61 -5.53
CA GLU A 151 3.20 -10.86 -6.27
C GLU A 151 4.61 -11.43 -6.00
N THR A 152 5.59 -10.54 -5.79
CA THR A 152 7.01 -10.89 -5.64
C THR A 152 7.57 -10.73 -4.23
N LYS A 153 6.71 -10.49 -3.22
CA LYS A 153 7.16 -10.30 -1.84
C LYS A 153 7.81 -11.57 -1.29
N ASP A 154 9.01 -11.43 -0.74
CA ASP A 154 9.58 -12.45 0.13
C ASP A 154 8.95 -12.36 1.52
N VAL A 155 8.19 -13.39 1.90
CA VAL A 155 7.59 -13.50 3.24
C VAL A 155 8.59 -13.96 4.30
N THR A 156 9.73 -14.56 3.88
CA THR A 156 10.79 -15.05 4.78
C THR A 156 11.78 -13.94 5.16
N ALA A 157 11.66 -12.75 4.57
CA ALA A 157 12.58 -11.63 4.76
C ALA A 157 14.06 -12.01 4.56
N GLY A 158 14.35 -12.94 3.64
CA GLY A 158 15.70 -13.41 3.34
C GLY A 158 16.30 -14.33 4.40
N ALA A 159 15.52 -14.92 5.30
CA ALA A 159 16.02 -15.77 6.38
C ALA A 159 16.97 -16.89 5.90
N PHE A 160 16.76 -17.39 4.67
CA PHE A 160 17.53 -18.50 4.09
C PHE A 160 18.39 -18.11 2.89
N SER A 161 18.54 -16.80 2.60
CA SER A 161 19.16 -16.36 1.35
C SER A 161 20.69 -16.39 1.33
N LYS A 162 21.35 -16.54 2.49
CA LYS A 162 22.81 -16.55 2.59
C LYS A 162 23.35 -17.85 1.99
N ALA A 163 24.19 -17.74 0.95
CA ALA A 163 24.73 -18.88 0.18
C ALA A 163 23.62 -19.79 -0.39
N ALA A 164 22.53 -19.18 -0.85
CA ALA A 164 21.42 -19.91 -1.45
C ALA A 164 21.82 -20.58 -2.77
N THR A 165 21.45 -21.84 -2.92
CA THR A 165 21.67 -22.66 -4.12
C THR A 165 20.41 -22.78 -4.98
N ILE A 166 19.24 -22.60 -4.34
CA ILE A 166 17.93 -22.59 -4.99
C ILE A 166 17.31 -21.21 -4.84
N PHE A 167 16.70 -20.69 -5.90
CA PHE A 167 16.03 -19.40 -5.90
C PHE A 167 14.55 -19.54 -6.26
N LEU A 168 13.69 -18.92 -5.45
CA LEU A 168 12.32 -18.68 -5.85
C LEU A 168 12.29 -17.42 -6.71
N ILE A 169 11.91 -17.56 -7.97
CA ILE A 169 11.75 -16.44 -8.89
C ILE A 169 10.30 -16.32 -9.35
N SER A 170 9.93 -15.14 -9.81
CA SER A 170 8.71 -14.89 -10.59
C SER A 170 9.10 -14.60 -12.04
N ALA A 171 8.55 -15.35 -12.99
CA ALA A 171 8.82 -15.17 -14.41
C ALA A 171 7.53 -15.16 -15.23
N THR A 172 7.53 -14.36 -16.29
CA THR A 172 6.37 -14.22 -17.20
C THR A 172 6.60 -15.05 -18.46
N CYS A 173 5.66 -15.94 -18.79
CA CYS A 173 5.75 -16.74 -20.00
C CYS A 173 5.59 -15.86 -21.25
N PRO A 174 6.48 -15.95 -22.25
CA PRO A 174 6.37 -15.13 -23.46
C PRO A 174 5.17 -15.53 -24.34
N SER A 175 4.70 -16.79 -24.25
CA SER A 175 3.57 -17.32 -25.00
C SER A 175 2.24 -16.90 -24.37
N CYS A 176 1.88 -17.45 -23.22
CA CYS A 176 0.57 -17.18 -22.60
C CYS A 176 0.48 -15.88 -21.77
N LYS A 177 1.59 -15.15 -21.61
CA LYS A 177 1.71 -13.93 -20.79
C LYS A 177 1.32 -14.09 -19.32
N LYS A 178 1.10 -15.33 -18.85
CA LYS A 178 0.88 -15.61 -17.43
C LYS A 178 2.20 -15.61 -16.69
N ARG A 179 2.17 -15.03 -15.49
CA ARG A 179 3.29 -14.99 -14.55
C ARG A 179 3.07 -16.04 -13.47
N ASN A 180 4.13 -16.80 -13.17
CA ASN A 180 4.12 -17.82 -12.13
C ASN A 180 5.43 -17.78 -11.33
N LYS A 181 5.44 -18.47 -10.19
CA LYS A 181 6.63 -18.66 -9.36
C LYS A 181 7.32 -19.96 -9.75
N TYR A 182 8.64 -19.94 -9.82
CA TYR A 182 9.49 -21.07 -10.19
C TYR A 182 10.61 -21.21 -9.18
N LEU A 183 10.98 -22.44 -8.85
CA LEU A 183 12.24 -22.75 -8.18
C LEU A 183 13.28 -23.03 -9.26
N ILE A 184 14.42 -22.36 -9.17
CA ILE A 184 15.53 -22.53 -10.10
C ILE A 184 16.83 -22.71 -9.34
N VAL A 185 17.81 -23.36 -9.97
CA VAL A 185 19.20 -23.34 -9.48
C VAL A 185 19.97 -22.17 -10.10
N GLU A 186 21.11 -21.81 -9.51
CA GLU A 186 22.02 -20.84 -10.11
C GLU A 186 22.46 -21.28 -11.51
N GLY A 187 22.47 -20.36 -12.48
CA GLY A 187 22.86 -20.66 -13.85
C GLY A 187 21.82 -21.41 -14.69
N GLN A 188 20.64 -21.75 -14.15
CA GLN A 188 19.58 -22.38 -14.95
C GLN A 188 19.14 -21.46 -16.09
N GLU A 189 19.14 -21.98 -17.32
CA GLU A 189 18.87 -21.17 -18.51
C GLU A 189 17.38 -21.07 -18.87
N THR A 190 16.61 -22.11 -18.54
CA THR A 190 15.20 -22.22 -18.95
C THR A 190 14.30 -22.81 -17.85
N VAL A 191 13.01 -22.47 -17.88
CA VAL A 191 11.95 -23.12 -17.09
C VAL A 191 10.74 -23.42 -17.96
N THR A 192 10.04 -24.51 -17.68
CA THR A 192 8.79 -24.85 -18.37
C THR A 192 7.62 -24.10 -17.74
N CYS A 193 6.78 -23.45 -18.56
CA CYS A 193 5.60 -22.75 -18.08
C CYS A 193 4.63 -23.69 -17.33
N LEU A 194 4.34 -23.38 -16.06
CA LEU A 194 3.46 -24.19 -15.20
C LEU A 194 1.97 -24.22 -15.63
N MET A 195 1.58 -23.40 -16.61
CA MET A 195 0.22 -23.44 -17.15
C MET A 195 0.01 -24.73 -17.95
N LYS A 196 -0.91 -25.59 -17.50
CA LYS A 196 -1.18 -26.91 -18.08
C LYS A 196 -1.26 -26.92 -19.62
N LYS A 197 -1.90 -25.91 -20.21
CA LYS A 197 -2.09 -25.79 -21.68
C LYS A 197 -0.93 -25.15 -22.44
N CYS A 198 -0.01 -24.45 -21.76
CA CYS A 198 1.04 -23.67 -22.43
C CYS A 198 2.33 -24.48 -22.56
N GLN A 199 2.86 -24.99 -21.43
CA GLN A 199 4.08 -25.79 -21.35
C GLN A 199 5.30 -25.24 -22.13
N THR A 200 5.28 -23.96 -22.52
CA THR A 200 6.33 -23.36 -23.33
C THR A 200 7.60 -23.21 -22.50
N SER A 201 8.76 -23.51 -23.10
CA SER A 201 10.06 -23.24 -22.49
C SER A 201 10.29 -21.73 -22.42
N ILE A 202 10.55 -21.23 -21.22
CA ILE A 202 10.78 -19.82 -20.91
C ILE A 202 12.29 -19.61 -20.78
N PRO A 203 12.95 -18.90 -21.71
CA PRO A 203 14.37 -18.57 -21.58
C PRO A 203 14.55 -17.51 -20.49
N LEU A 204 15.17 -17.88 -19.37
CA LEU A 204 15.30 -17.03 -18.18
C LEU A 204 16.14 -15.77 -18.44
N ALA A 205 17.17 -15.87 -19.29
CA ALA A 205 18.01 -14.72 -19.67
C ALA A 205 17.24 -13.63 -20.44
N LYS A 206 16.16 -13.99 -21.13
CA LYS A 206 15.31 -13.06 -21.91
C LYS A 206 13.99 -12.73 -21.19
N ALA A 207 13.61 -13.54 -20.21
CA ALA A 207 12.37 -13.35 -19.47
C ALA A 207 12.51 -12.20 -18.47
N ARG A 208 11.41 -11.48 -18.25
CA ARG A 208 11.33 -10.54 -17.12
C ARG A 208 11.23 -11.33 -15.82
N ILE A 209 12.39 -11.61 -15.21
CA ILE A 209 12.52 -12.33 -13.94
C ILE A 209 12.52 -11.36 -12.76
N HIS A 210 11.94 -11.79 -11.64
CA HIS A 210 12.10 -11.13 -10.35
C HIS A 210 12.51 -12.19 -9.32
N LYS A 211 13.67 -12.02 -8.71
CA LYS A 211 14.11 -12.88 -7.61
C LYS A 211 13.29 -12.55 -6.36
N ILE A 212 12.59 -13.54 -5.82
CA ILE A 212 11.77 -13.38 -4.61
C ILE A 212 12.67 -13.66 -3.41
N THR A 213 13.17 -14.89 -3.30
CA THR A 213 14.04 -15.31 -2.20
C THR A 213 15.02 -16.40 -2.64
N GLY A 214 15.94 -16.76 -1.75
CA GLY A 214 16.87 -17.87 -1.92
C GLY A 214 16.80 -18.83 -0.74
N TYR A 215 17.07 -20.09 -1.02
CA TYR A 215 17.14 -21.16 -0.03
C TYR A 215 18.54 -21.78 -0.05
N ASN A 216 19.15 -21.83 1.12
CA ASN A 216 20.46 -22.43 1.34
C ASN A 216 20.35 -23.91 1.69
N GLN A 217 21.50 -24.59 1.72
CA GLN A 217 21.56 -26.03 1.97
C GLN A 217 20.93 -26.41 3.32
N GLN A 218 21.18 -25.63 4.37
CA GLN A 218 20.63 -25.89 5.70
C GLN A 218 19.10 -25.97 5.71
N PHE A 219 18.41 -25.10 4.96
CA PHE A 219 16.96 -25.14 4.83
C PHE A 219 16.48 -26.42 4.10
N LEU A 220 17.23 -26.86 3.08
CA LEU A 220 16.91 -28.08 2.33
C LEU A 220 17.09 -29.33 3.20
N ASP A 221 18.15 -29.39 3.99
CA ASP A 221 18.41 -30.49 4.92
C ASP A 221 17.29 -30.62 5.97
N GLN A 222 16.83 -29.47 6.50
CA GLN A 222 15.68 -29.43 7.41
C GLN A 222 14.39 -29.95 6.75
N LEU A 223 14.14 -29.58 5.49
CA LEU A 223 13.00 -30.06 4.72
C LEU A 223 13.04 -31.56 4.46
N GLN A 224 14.22 -32.11 4.15
CA GLN A 224 14.40 -33.55 3.94
C GLN A 224 14.11 -34.34 5.21
N LEU A 225 14.67 -33.92 6.34
CA LEU A 225 14.43 -34.54 7.65
C LEU A 225 12.93 -34.55 8.02
N LEU A 226 12.21 -33.46 7.71
CA LEU A 226 10.76 -33.39 7.95
C LEU A 226 9.97 -34.32 7.02
N ASN A 227 10.40 -34.51 5.78
CA ASN A 227 9.75 -35.41 4.82
C ASN A 227 9.95 -36.89 5.19
N GLU A 228 11.13 -37.27 5.66
CA GLU A 228 11.43 -38.63 6.13
C GLU A 228 10.52 -39.01 7.31
N ARG A 229 10.46 -38.16 8.33
CA ARG A 229 9.57 -38.33 9.50
C ARG A 229 8.08 -38.44 9.17
N LYS A 230 7.66 -37.93 8.01
CA LYS A 230 6.28 -37.98 7.55
C LYS A 230 5.97 -39.26 6.78
N ARG A 231 6.98 -39.94 6.24
CA ARG A 231 6.85 -41.24 5.55
C ARG A 231 6.84 -42.40 6.53
N ASP A 232 7.45 -42.23 7.71
CA ASP A 232 7.46 -43.22 8.79
C ASP A 232 6.17 -43.22 9.64
N LYS A 233 5.15 -42.45 9.24
CA LYS A 233 3.81 -42.40 9.82
C LYS A 233 2.77 -42.81 8.81
#